data_AF-A0A849NK12-F1
#
_entry.id   AF-A0A849NK12-F1
#
_cell.length_a   1.000
_cell.length_b   1.000
_cell.length_c   1.000
_cell.angle_alpha   90.00
_cell.angle_beta   90.00
_cell.angle_gamma   90.00
#
_symmetry.space_group_name_H-M   'P 1'
#
loop_
_entity.id
_entity.type
_entity.pdbx_description
1 polymer ?
#
loop_
_entity_poly.entity_id
_entity_poly.type
_entity_poly.pdbx_seq_one_letter_code
_entity_poly.pdbx_strand_id
1 'polypeptide(L)'
;MKRITLFTIFLCTIILSSINYSQNIEWVSVPSGSFTYGENDEIRSIDSDYEIMKYEVTNAQFLTYLKAALVSEDITVAGDGVYGFYDGDSLWSAGTYEFYDTDD
;
A
#
# COMPACT_ATOMS: atom_id res chain seq x y z
N MET A 1 1.05 20.07 40.54
CA MET A 1 2.09 19.52 39.64
C MET A 1 1.61 18.42 38.68
N LYS A 2 0.42 17.80 38.85
CA LYS A 2 -0.10 16.74 37.95
C LYS A 2 -0.79 17.23 36.66
N ARG A 3 -1.13 18.53 36.56
CA ARG A 3 -1.87 19.10 35.42
C ARG A 3 -0.99 19.48 34.21
N ILE A 4 0.31 19.71 34.44
CA ILE A 4 1.28 20.06 33.39
C ILE A 4 1.68 18.81 32.61
N THR A 5 1.90 17.67 33.28
CA THR A 5 2.25 16.39 32.63
C THR A 5 1.15 15.87 31.71
N LEU A 6 -0.13 16.03 32.10
CA LEU A 6 -1.27 15.58 31.28
C LEU A 6 -1.43 16.44 30.01
N PHE A 7 -1.13 17.74 30.10
CA PHE A 7 -1.19 18.67 28.97
C PHE A 7 -0.05 18.43 27.98
N THR A 8 1.17 18.12 28.46
CA THR A 8 2.30 17.76 27.60
C THR A 8 2.09 16.43 26.88
N ILE A 9 1.50 15.43 27.54
CA ILE A 9 1.16 14.14 26.90
C ILE A 9 0.07 14.34 25.84
N PHE A 10 -0.99 15.07 26.17
CA PHE A 10 -2.10 15.33 25.23
C PHE A 10 -1.66 16.18 24.03
N LEU A 11 -0.81 17.19 24.24
CA LEU A 11 -0.24 18.01 23.17
C LEU A 11 0.72 17.20 22.28
N CYS A 12 1.49 16.27 22.84
CA CYS A 12 2.36 15.37 22.08
C CYS A 12 1.55 14.40 21.21
N THR A 13 0.46 13.83 21.74
CA THR A 13 -0.45 12.96 20.97
C THR A 13 -1.13 13.72 19.83
N ILE A 14 -1.55 14.97 20.05
CA ILE A 14 -2.14 15.81 18.99
C ILE A 14 -1.10 16.16 17.92
N ILE A 15 0.12 16.56 18.31
CA ILE A 15 1.18 16.90 17.35
C ILE A 15 1.58 15.68 16.49
N LEU A 16 1.66 14.48 17.09
CA LEU A 16 1.93 13.24 16.36
C LEU A 16 0.78 12.85 15.41
N SER A 17 -0.47 13.11 15.76
CA SER A 17 -1.63 12.88 14.88
C SER A 17 -1.72 13.83 13.68
N SER A 18 -1.07 15.00 13.77
CA SER A 18 -1.06 16.02 12.72
C SER A 18 0.07 15.86 11.69
N ILE A 19 1.02 14.95 11.90
CA ILE A 19 1.99 14.58 10.86
C ILE A 19 1.34 13.52 9.95
N ASN A 20 0.26 13.90 9.29
CA ASN A 20 -0.17 13.18 8.10
C ASN A 20 0.91 13.43 7.04
N TYR A 21 1.88 12.51 6.96
CA TYR A 21 2.72 12.40 5.78
C TYR A 21 1.76 12.10 4.62
N SER A 22 1.27 13.15 3.98
CA SER A 22 0.54 13.03 2.73
C SER A 22 1.56 12.58 1.69
N GLN A 23 1.77 11.27 1.62
CA GLN A 23 2.56 10.64 0.58
C GLN A 23 1.75 10.77 -0.71
N ASN A 24 1.90 11.91 -1.40
CA ASN A 24 1.17 12.19 -2.61
C ASN A 24 1.52 11.13 -3.67
N ILE A 25 0.51 10.41 -4.15
CA ILE A 25 0.64 9.49 -5.29
C ILE A 25 0.35 10.31 -6.54
N GLU A 26 1.35 10.43 -7.41
CA GLU A 26 1.21 11.09 -8.70
C GLU A 26 0.93 10.05 -9.80
N TRP A 27 -0.17 10.24 -10.53
CA TRP A 27 -0.59 9.40 -11.64
C TRP A 27 -0.29 10.08 -12.98
N VAL A 28 0.04 9.28 -13.98
CA VAL A 28 0.20 9.71 -15.37
C VAL A 28 -0.77 8.92 -16.23
N SER A 29 -1.58 9.62 -17.02
CA SER A 29 -2.45 9.01 -18.01
C SER A 29 -1.63 8.59 -19.24
N VAL A 30 -1.80 7.34 -19.65
CA VAL A 30 -1.25 6.75 -20.86
C VAL A 30 -2.42 6.54 -21.84
N PRO A 31 -2.45 7.26 -22.98
CA PRO A 31 -3.52 7.10 -23.95
C PRO A 31 -3.41 5.76 -24.67
N SER A 32 -4.57 5.24 -25.08
CA SER A 32 -4.69 4.15 -26.04
C SER A 32 -3.99 4.50 -27.37
N GLY A 33 -3.54 3.46 -28.07
CA GLY A 33 -2.87 3.63 -29.36
C GLY A 33 -1.80 2.59 -29.63
N SER A 34 -1.17 2.73 -30.79
CA SER A 34 -0.08 1.87 -31.24
C SER A 34 1.28 2.35 -30.71
N PHE A 35 2.15 1.40 -30.37
CA PHE A 35 3.51 1.64 -29.92
C PHE A 35 4.46 0.56 -30.44
N THR A 36 5.77 0.84 -30.46
CA THR A 36 6.81 -0.12 -30.83
C THR A 36 7.29 -0.89 -29.59
N TYR A 37 7.45 -2.20 -29.71
CA TYR A 37 7.82 -3.09 -28.62
C TYR A 37 9.01 -4.00 -28.97
N GLY A 38 9.90 -4.18 -27.99
CA GLY A 38 11.04 -5.10 -28.09
C GLY A 38 12.14 -4.63 -29.04
N GLU A 39 13.12 -5.49 -29.27
CA GLU A 39 14.31 -5.20 -30.09
C GLU A 39 14.04 -5.13 -31.60
N ASN A 40 12.92 -5.67 -32.07
CA ASN A 40 12.54 -5.75 -33.49
C ASN A 40 11.47 -4.72 -33.88
N ASP A 41 11.20 -3.73 -33.03
CA ASP A 41 10.18 -2.69 -33.23
C ASP A 41 8.79 -3.24 -33.63
N GLU A 42 8.36 -4.32 -32.98
CA GLU A 42 7.05 -4.92 -33.22
C GLU A 42 5.95 -3.91 -32.86
N ILE A 43 5.02 -3.64 -33.79
CA ILE A 43 3.91 -2.73 -33.52
C ILE A 43 2.84 -3.47 -32.70
N ARG A 44 2.56 -2.97 -31.50
CA ARG A 44 1.47 -3.43 -30.63
C ARG A 44 0.49 -2.29 -30.35
N SER A 45 -0.70 -2.62 -29.89
CA SER A 45 -1.73 -1.64 -29.53
C SER A 45 -2.24 -1.86 -28.10
N ILE A 46 -2.60 -0.75 -27.46
CA ILE A 46 -3.35 -0.72 -26.22
C ILE A 46 -4.73 -0.19 -26.55
N ASP A 47 -5.77 -0.96 -26.21
CA ASP A 47 -7.15 -0.69 -26.63
C ASP A 47 -7.87 0.34 -25.76
N SER A 48 -7.28 0.75 -24.63
CA SER A 48 -7.90 1.67 -23.68
C SER A 48 -6.86 2.52 -22.95
N ASP A 49 -7.26 3.74 -22.62
CA ASP A 49 -6.46 4.63 -21.80
C ASP A 49 -6.32 4.02 -20.39
N TYR A 50 -5.17 4.20 -19.75
CA TYR A 50 -4.94 3.74 -18.39
C TYR A 50 -4.04 4.73 -17.64
N GLU A 51 -3.94 4.57 -16.33
CA GLU A 51 -3.03 5.36 -15.50
C GLU A 51 -1.91 4.49 -14.95
N ILE A 52 -0.72 5.06 -14.88
CA ILE A 52 0.44 4.45 -14.22
C ILE A 52 1.00 5.43 -13.20
N MET A 53 1.54 4.90 -12.10
CA MET A 53 2.24 5.75 -11.14
C MET A 53 3.46 6.37 -11.81
N LYS A 54 3.63 7.67 -11.61
CA LYS A 54 4.77 8.43 -12.14
C LYS A 54 6.09 7.99 -11.53
N TYR A 55 6.04 7.53 -10.27
CA TYR A 55 7.18 7.07 -9.49
C TYR A 55 6.86 5.72 -8.88
N GLU A 56 7.90 4.96 -8.54
CA GLU A 56 7.75 3.72 -7.78
C GLU A 56 7.16 3.97 -6.39
N VAL A 57 6.49 2.95 -5.83
CA VAL A 57 6.00 3.00 -4.46
C VAL A 57 7.19 3.03 -3.51
N THR A 58 7.27 4.06 -2.68
CA THR A 58 8.32 4.18 -1.66
C THR A 58 8.01 3.28 -0.44
N ASN A 59 9.06 2.91 0.30
CA ASN A 59 8.91 2.19 1.57
C ASN A 59 8.00 2.94 2.57
N ALA A 60 8.03 4.29 2.56
CA ALA A 60 7.18 5.09 3.44
C ALA A 60 5.69 5.01 3.05
N GLN A 61 5.40 5.00 1.75
CA GLN A 61 4.04 4.77 1.23
C GLN A 61 3.55 3.36 1.57
N PHE A 62 4.39 2.35 1.33
CA PHE A 62 4.04 0.97 1.63
C PHE A 62 3.81 0.74 3.13
N LEU A 63 4.65 1.30 4.00
CA LEU A 63 4.45 1.25 5.45
C LEU A 63 3.14 1.93 5.88
N THR A 64 2.76 3.02 5.21
CA THR A 64 1.50 3.72 5.49
C THR A 64 0.30 2.82 5.15
N TYR A 65 0.35 2.14 4.00
CA TYR A 65 -0.63 1.13 3.62
C TYR A 65 -0.71 -0.01 4.65
N LEU A 66 0.42 -0.60 5.05
CA LEU A 66 0.43 -1.72 6.02
C LEU A 66 -0.13 -1.31 7.40
N LYS A 67 0.15 -0.08 7.86
CA LYS A 67 -0.43 0.45 9.10
C LYS A 67 -1.95 0.58 9.00
N ALA A 68 -2.45 1.06 7.87
CA ALA A 68 -3.89 1.14 7.64
C ALA A 68 -4.53 -0.24 7.66
N ALA A 69 -3.94 -1.21 6.93
CA ALA A 69 -4.40 -2.60 6.86
C ALA A 69 -4.42 -3.29 8.24
N LEU A 70 -3.45 -3.01 9.11
CA LEU A 70 -3.45 -3.50 10.49
C LEU A 70 -4.60 -2.91 11.33
N VAL A 71 -4.94 -1.64 11.11
CA VAL A 71 -6.01 -0.95 11.87
C VAL A 71 -7.39 -1.36 11.38
N SER A 72 -7.54 -1.66 10.09
CA SER A 72 -8.78 -2.20 9.49
C SER A 72 -8.94 -3.71 9.67
N GLU A 73 -7.94 -4.40 10.23
CA GLU A 73 -7.90 -5.86 10.39
C GLU A 73 -7.88 -6.63 9.05
N ASP A 74 -7.51 -5.97 7.95
CA ASP A 74 -7.28 -6.62 6.65
C ASP A 74 -6.09 -7.60 6.71
N ILE A 75 -5.13 -7.29 7.58
CA ILE A 75 -4.03 -8.19 7.95
C ILE A 75 -3.93 -8.32 9.47
N THR A 76 -3.48 -9.48 9.93
CA THR A 76 -3.21 -9.78 11.33
C THR A 76 -1.80 -10.31 11.49
N VAL A 77 -1.08 -9.82 12.49
CA VAL A 77 0.21 -10.38 12.91
C VAL A 77 -0.04 -11.31 14.09
N ALA A 78 0.28 -12.59 13.96
CA ALA A 78 0.06 -13.60 15.00
C ALA A 78 1.16 -14.65 14.99
N GLY A 79 1.74 -14.95 16.16
CA GLY A 79 2.92 -15.82 16.24
C GLY A 79 4.04 -15.24 15.39
N ASP A 80 4.59 -16.08 14.50
CA ASP A 80 5.71 -15.74 13.63
C ASP A 80 5.26 -15.47 12.18
N GLY A 81 3.98 -15.14 11.97
CA GLY A 81 3.41 -14.91 10.64
C GLY A 81 2.53 -13.66 10.51
N VAL A 82 2.37 -13.22 9.26
CA VAL A 82 1.39 -12.20 8.84
C VAL A 82 0.32 -12.89 8.01
N TYR A 83 -0.95 -12.75 8.42
CA TYR A 83 -2.09 -13.41 7.80
C TYR A 83 -3.08 -12.38 7.26
N GLY A 84 -3.85 -12.75 6.23
CA GLY A 84 -4.97 -11.94 5.75
C GLY A 84 -5.96 -12.77 4.95
N PHE A 85 -7.18 -12.23 4.77
CA PHE A 85 -8.20 -12.87 3.95
C PHE A 85 -7.98 -12.54 2.48
N TYR A 86 -7.97 -13.57 1.64
CA TYR A 86 -7.94 -13.47 0.20
C TYR A 86 -9.28 -13.91 -0.38
N ASP A 87 -9.84 -13.11 -1.27
CA ASP A 87 -11.16 -13.36 -1.88
C ASP A 87 -11.17 -14.55 -2.87
N GLY A 88 -10.00 -15.10 -3.20
CA GLY A 88 -9.85 -16.17 -4.17
C GLY A 88 -9.79 -15.67 -5.61
N ASP A 89 -9.32 -16.54 -6.51
CA ASP A 89 -9.32 -16.35 -7.95
C ASP A 89 -9.57 -17.68 -8.69
N SER A 90 -9.26 -17.73 -9.98
CA SER A 90 -9.43 -18.94 -10.80
C SER A 90 -8.50 -20.08 -10.42
N LEU A 91 -7.46 -19.81 -9.63
CA LEU A 91 -6.41 -20.74 -9.24
C LEU A 91 -6.51 -21.11 -7.76
N TRP A 92 -6.93 -20.19 -6.90
CA TRP A 92 -6.94 -20.35 -5.44
C TRP A 92 -8.31 -20.01 -4.85
N SER A 93 -8.78 -20.83 -3.92
CA SER A 93 -10.03 -20.57 -3.20
C SER A 93 -9.91 -19.37 -2.26
N ALA A 94 -11.06 -18.77 -1.93
CA ALA A 94 -11.12 -17.76 -0.88
C ALA A 94 -10.74 -18.35 0.49
N GLY A 95 -10.05 -17.58 1.32
CA GLY A 95 -9.64 -18.03 2.66
C GLY A 95 -8.61 -17.13 3.32
N THR A 96 -8.29 -17.43 4.59
CA THR A 96 -7.17 -16.80 5.28
C THR A 96 -5.88 -17.51 4.90
N TYR A 97 -4.89 -16.74 4.45
CA TYR A 97 -3.57 -17.23 4.07
C TYR A 97 -2.49 -16.53 4.87
N GLU A 98 -1.34 -17.20 4.98
CA GLU A 98 -0.10 -16.60 5.43
C GLU A 98 0.54 -15.85 4.26
N PHE A 99 0.71 -14.53 4.43
CA PHE A 99 1.32 -13.65 3.46
C PHE A 99 2.82 -13.48 3.67
N TYR A 100 3.29 -13.65 4.91
CA TYR A 100 4.70 -13.54 5.25
C TYR A 100 5.02 -14.39 6.48
N ASP A 101 6.02 -15.25 6.37
CA ASP A 101 6.64 -15.96 7.50
C ASP A 101 7.86 -15.13 7.98
N THR A 102 7.94 -14.88 9.28
CA THR A 102 8.99 -14.08 9.90
C THR A 102 10.13 -14.92 10.51
N ASP A 103 9.97 -16.24 10.56
CA ASP A 103 10.96 -17.19 11.08
C ASP A 103 11.88 -17.77 9.98
N ASP A 104 11.56 -17.55 8.71
CA ASP A 104 12.38 -17.88 7.53
C ASP A 104 13.58 -16.91 7.32
#